data_AF-A0A5C8MQI2-F1
#
_entry.id   AF-A0A5C8MQI2-F1
#
_cell.length_a   1.000
_cell.length_b   1.000
_cell.length_c   1.000
_cell.angle_alpha   90.00
_cell.angle_beta   90.00
_cell.angle_gamma   90.00
#
_symmetry.space_group_name_H-M   'P 1'
#
loop_
_entity.id
_entity.type
_entity.pdbx_description
1 polymer ?
#
loop_
_entity_poly.entity_id
_entity_poly.type
_entity_poly.pdbx_seq_one_letter_code
_entity_poly.pdbx_strand_id
1 'polypeptide(L)'
;AYEAVRRDETAYRLFTNFRNLQMRLHEKQMTGAEILPEEIEQAQKAMALTQQNEKLAQLMTLEQRMSMVLSDIQQITMKPLEELYRSFAE
;
A
#
# COMPACT_ATOMS: atom_id res chain seq x y z
N ALA A 1 16.21 3.30 -2.63
CA ALA A 1 15.48 2.05 -2.93
C ALA A 1 14.78 2.10 -4.30
N TYR A 2 13.93 3.09 -4.57
CA TYR A 2 13.19 3.17 -5.83
C TYR A 2 14.09 3.19 -7.09
N GLU A 3 15.17 3.97 -7.10
CA GLU A 3 16.13 3.96 -8.21
C GLU A 3 16.84 2.61 -8.40
N ALA A 4 17.11 1.88 -7.31
CA ALA A 4 17.76 0.58 -7.37
C ALA A 4 16.84 -0.49 -7.98
N VAL A 5 15.53 -0.40 -7.72
CA VAL A 5 14.51 -1.21 -8.38
C VAL A 5 14.36 -0.82 -9.84
N ARG A 6 14.34 0.49 -10.15
CA ARG A 6 14.19 0.99 -11.52
C ARG A 6 15.37 0.65 -12.45
N ARG A 7 16.57 0.52 -11.90
CA ARG A 7 17.78 0.09 -12.65
C ARG A 7 17.84 -1.43 -12.88
N ASP A 8 16.99 -2.20 -12.22
CA ASP A 8 16.89 -3.64 -12.36
C ASP A 8 15.59 -3.97 -13.11
N GLU A 9 15.71 -4.33 -14.38
CA GLU A 9 14.54 -4.53 -15.26
C GLU A 9 13.59 -5.63 -14.75
N THR A 10 14.14 -6.66 -14.11
CA THR A 10 13.35 -7.75 -13.54
C THR A 10 12.60 -7.27 -12.30
N ALA A 11 13.28 -6.59 -11.38
CA ALA A 11 12.65 -6.03 -10.19
C ALA A 11 11.58 -4.98 -10.58
N TYR A 12 11.87 -4.11 -11.55
CA TYR A 12 10.95 -3.09 -12.02
C TYR A 12 9.68 -3.67 -12.65
N ARG A 13 9.80 -4.76 -13.44
CA ARG A 13 8.64 -5.47 -13.99
C ARG A 13 7.78 -6.10 -12.89
N LEU A 14 8.39 -6.78 -11.92
CA LEU A 14 7.68 -7.38 -10.79
C LEU A 14 6.95 -6.31 -9.97
N PHE A 15 7.63 -5.20 -9.67
CA PHE A 15 7.04 -4.05 -8.97
C PHE A 15 5.87 -3.45 -9.72
N THR A 16 6.01 -3.23 -11.03
CA THR A 16 4.95 -2.62 -11.86
C THR A 16 3.73 -3.53 -11.93
N ASN A 17 3.93 -4.85 -12.06
CA ASN A 17 2.85 -5.83 -12.06
C ASN A 17 2.11 -5.83 -10.72
N PHE A 18 2.85 -5.84 -9.61
CA PHE A 18 2.27 -5.77 -8.27
C PHE A 18 1.47 -4.48 -8.07
N ARG A 19 2.03 -3.32 -8.42
CA ARG A 19 1.36 -2.01 -8.33
C ARG A 19 0.06 -1.98 -9.14
N ASN A 20 0.09 -2.45 -10.38
CA ASN A 20 -1.09 -2.46 -11.24
C ASN A 20 -2.19 -3.40 -10.71
N LEU A 21 -1.81 -4.53 -10.12
CA LEU A 21 -2.75 -5.42 -9.45
C LEU A 21 -3.37 -4.77 -8.22
N GLN A 22 -2.56 -4.11 -7.39
CA GLN A 22 -3.04 -3.40 -6.20
C GLN A 22 -4.02 -2.27 -6.58
N MET A 23 -3.72 -1.48 -7.62
CA MET A 23 -4.62 -0.43 -8.10
C MET A 23 -5.95 -1.00 -8.58
N ARG A 24 -5.95 -2.08 -9.36
CA ARG A 24 -7.18 -2.74 -9.81
C ARG A 24 -8.04 -3.24 -8.65
N LEU A 25 -7.42 -3.86 -7.65
CA LEU A 25 -8.13 -4.33 -6.46
C LEU A 25 -8.71 -3.16 -5.65
N HIS A 26 -7.96 -2.08 -5.50
CA HIS A 26 -8.42 -0.89 -4.81
C HIS A 26 -9.59 -0.22 -5.53
N GLU A 27 -9.51 -0.09 -6.86
CA GLU A 27 -10.60 0.41 -7.69
C GLU A 27 -11.86 -0.45 -7.58
N LYS A 28 -11.72 -1.78 -7.60
CA LYS A 28 -12.83 -2.71 -7.37
C LYS A 28 -13.47 -2.52 -6.00
N GLN A 29 -12.64 -2.37 -4.96
CA GLN A 29 -13.13 -2.11 -3.60
C GLN A 29 -13.88 -0.77 -3.50
N MET A 30 -13.41 0.27 -4.19
CA MET A 30 -14.09 1.58 -4.23
C MET A 30 -15.39 1.57 -5.04
N THR A 31 -15.43 0.82 -6.14
CA THR A 31 -16.61 0.69 -7.01
C THR A 31 -17.63 -0.32 -6.50
N GLY A 32 -17.30 -1.07 -5.45
CA GLY A 32 -18.13 -2.16 -4.92
C GLY A 32 -18.19 -3.40 -5.83
N ALA A 33 -17.28 -3.50 -6.80
CA ALA A 33 -17.19 -4.64 -7.68
C ALA A 33 -16.66 -5.88 -6.94
N GLU A 34 -17.15 -7.06 -7.33
CA GLU A 34 -16.72 -8.32 -6.74
C GLU A 34 -15.23 -8.58 -7.03
N ILE A 35 -14.50 -8.94 -5.97
CA ILE A 35 -13.11 -9.38 -6.05
C ILE A 35 -13.13 -10.91 -6.10
N LEU A 36 -12.71 -11.47 -7.22
CA LEU A 36 -12.75 -12.91 -7.42
C LEU A 36 -11.64 -13.60 -6.60
N PRO A 37 -11.87 -14.84 -6.11
CA PRO A 37 -10.84 -15.61 -5.39
C PRO A 37 -9.53 -15.74 -6.16
N GLU A 38 -9.60 -15.91 -7.48
CA GLU A 38 -8.45 -16.01 -8.38
C GLU A 38 -7.60 -14.72 -8.38
N GLU A 39 -8.23 -13.55 -8.26
CA GLU A 39 -7.52 -12.27 -8.21
C GLU A 39 -6.80 -12.08 -6.87
N ILE A 40 -7.41 -12.56 -5.78
CA ILE A 40 -6.75 -12.59 -4.47
C ILE A 40 -5.56 -13.54 -4.51
N GLU A 41 -5.71 -14.72 -5.11
CA GLU A 41 -4.60 -15.68 -5.25
C GLU A 41 -3.46 -15.10 -6.10
N GLN A 42 -3.77 -14.42 -7.20
CA GLN A 42 -2.79 -13.70 -8.01
C GLN A 42 -2.07 -12.61 -7.20
N ALA A 43 -2.80 -11.89 -6.34
CA ALA A 43 -2.23 -10.85 -5.49
C ALA A 43 -1.26 -11.42 -4.44
N GLN A 44 -1.65 -12.52 -3.80
CA GLN A 44 -0.78 -13.23 -2.86
C GLN A 44 0.48 -13.74 -3.54
N LYS A 45 0.37 -14.33 -4.74
CA LYS A 45 1.52 -14.78 -5.54
C LYS A 45 2.44 -13.62 -5.93
N ALA A 46 1.88 -12.51 -6.43
CA ALA A 46 2.65 -11.33 -6.79
C ALA A 46 3.38 -10.73 -5.59
N MET A 47 2.73 -10.70 -4.43
CA MET A 47 3.33 -10.25 -3.17
C MET A 47 4.49 -11.17 -2.74
N ALA A 48 4.32 -12.48 -2.80
CA ALA A 48 5.37 -13.44 -2.46
C ALA A 48 6.59 -13.33 -3.39
N LEU A 49 6.38 -13.11 -4.69
CA LEU A 49 7.46 -12.88 -5.66
C LEU A 49 8.20 -11.56 -5.41
N THR A 50 7.47 -10.53 -5.00
CA THR A 50 8.03 -9.22 -4.66
C THR A 50 8.88 -9.30 -3.39
N GLN A 51 8.44 -10.06 -2.38
CA GLN A 51 9.20 -10.28 -1.14
C GLN A 51 10.48 -11.10 -1.33
N GLN A 52 10.52 -12.01 -2.30
CA GLN A 52 11.73 -12.78 -2.62
C GLN A 52 12.86 -11.94 -3.22
N ASN A 53 12.55 -10.77 -3.79
CA ASN A 53 13.57 -9.86 -4.30
C ASN A 53 13.95 -8.83 -3.23
N GLU A 54 15.19 -8.88 -2.75
CA GLU A 54 15.66 -8.01 -1.66
C GLU A 54 15.47 -6.51 -1.93
N LYS A 55 15.68 -6.06 -3.18
CA LYS A 55 15.52 -4.64 -3.55
C LYS A 55 14.06 -4.21 -3.44
N LEU A 56 13.14 -5.09 -3.83
CA LEU A 56 11.71 -4.86 -3.73
C LEU A 56 11.23 -4.93 -2.29
N ALA A 57 11.68 -5.92 -1.52
CA ALA A 57 11.38 -6.02 -0.09
C ALA A 57 11.80 -4.74 0.65
N GLN A 58 13.01 -4.23 0.40
CA GLN A 58 13.47 -2.95 0.97
C GLN A 58 12.59 -1.77 0.55
N LEU A 59 12.19 -1.70 -0.73
CA LEU A 59 11.29 -0.66 -1.21
C LEU A 59 9.94 -0.72 -0.49
N MET A 60 9.35 -1.90 -0.36
CA MET A 60 8.06 -2.10 0.31
C MET A 60 8.11 -1.72 1.80
N THR A 61 9.17 -2.09 2.52
CA THR A 61 9.34 -1.70 3.92
C THR A 61 9.41 -0.18 4.07
N LEU A 62 10.12 0.50 3.17
CA LEU A 62 10.19 1.96 3.17
C LEU A 62 8.84 2.61 2.88
N GLU A 63 8.08 2.07 1.92
CA GLU A 63 6.72 2.54 1.62
C GLU A 63 5.76 2.32 2.80
N GLN A 64 5.79 1.14 3.44
CA GLN A 64 4.98 0.87 4.62
C GLN A 64 5.30 1.86 5.75
N ARG A 65 6.59 2.15 5.98
CA ARG A 65 7.01 3.12 6.99
C ARG A 65 6.49 4.52 6.67
N MET A 66 6.54 4.92 5.41
CA MET A 66 5.98 6.19 4.97
C MET A 66 4.46 6.24 5.17
N SER A 67 3.74 5.15 4.86
CA SER A 67 2.30 5.05 5.11
C SER A 67 1.97 5.20 6.59
N MET A 68 2.73 4.57 7.49
CA MET A 68 2.53 4.72 8.94
C MET A 68 2.73 6.17 9.38
N VAL A 69 3.78 6.83 8.91
CA VAL A 69 4.02 8.25 9.22
C VAL A 69 2.87 9.13 8.71
N LEU A 70 2.35 8.87 7.51
CA LEU A 70 1.20 9.60 6.98
C LEU A 70 -0.07 9.38 7.82
N SER A 71 -0.32 8.15 8.27
CA SER A 71 -1.43 7.84 9.18
C SER A 71 -1.28 8.54 10.53
N ASP A 72 -0.07 8.58 11.09
CA ASP A 72 0.21 9.29 12.35
C ASP A 72 -0.06 10.79 12.18
N ILE A 73 0.36 11.38 11.05
CA ILE A 73 0.07 12.78 10.73
C ILE A 73 -1.44 13.01 10.64
N GLN A 74 -2.18 12.17 9.91
CA GLN A 74 -3.64 12.27 9.83
C GLN A 74 -4.29 12.23 11.21
N GLN A 75 -3.85 11.31 12.07
CA GLN A 75 -4.36 11.22 13.44
C GLN A 75 -4.04 12.49 14.24
N ILE A 76 -2.81 12.99 14.19
CA ILE A 76 -2.42 14.24 14.87
C ILE A 76 -3.26 15.42 14.38
N THR A 77 -3.57 15.49 13.08
CA THR A 77 -4.41 16.56 12.53
C THR A 77 -5.87 16.48 12.95
N MET A 78 -6.38 15.27 13.23
CA MET A 78 -7.76 15.04 13.68
C MET A 78 -7.93 15.25 15.19
N LYS A 79 -6.87 15.08 15.99
CA LYS A 79 -6.91 15.24 17.46
C LYS A 79 -7.51 16.56 17.95
N PRO A 80 -7.15 17.75 17.42
CA PRO A 80 -7.78 19.00 17.85
C PRO A 80 -9.29 19.02 17.59
N LEU A 81 -9.73 18.42 16.49
CA LEU A 81 -11.14 18.31 16.15
C LEU A 81 -11.86 17.35 17.11
N GLU A 82 -11.26 16.19 17.40
CA GLU A 82 -11.77 15.23 18.38
C GLU A 82 -11.89 15.83 19.77
N GLU A 83 -10.89 16.57 20.24
CA GLU A 83 -10.90 17.28 21.53
C GLU A 83 -12.02 18.33 21.58
N LEU A 84 -12.21 19.07 20.49
CA LEU A 84 -13.24 20.10 20.37
C LEU A 84 -14.65 19.48 20.36
N TYR A 85 -14.86 18.38 19.62
CA TYR A 85 -16.11 17.61 19.67
C TYR A 85 -16.37 17.00 21.06
N ARG A 86 -15.32 16.51 21.75
CA ARG A 86 -15.44 15.98 23.11
C ARG A 86 -15.87 17.06 24.10
N SER A 87 -15.34 18.28 23.96
CA SER A 87 -15.72 19.43 24.79
C SER A 87 -17.15 19.94 24.53
N PHE A 88 -17.74 19.66 23.36
CA PHE A 88 -19.13 19.97 23.07
C PHE A 88 -20.13 18.88 23.52
N ALA A 89 -19.64 17.67 23.78
CA ALA A 89 -20.45 16.52 24.19
C ALA A 89 -20.52 16.35 25.72
N GLU A 90 -19.66 17.04 26.48
CA GLU A 90 -19.73 17.24 27.93
C GLU A 90 -20.50 18.54 28.28
#